data_AF-A0A850KEJ3-F1
#
_entry.id   AF-A0A850KEJ3-F1
#
_cell.length_a   1.000
_cell.length_b   1.000
_cell.length_c   1.000
_cell.angle_alpha   90.00
_cell.angle_beta   90.00
_cell.angle_gamma   90.00
#
_symmetry.space_group_name_H-M   'P 1'
#
loop_
_entity.id
_entity.type
_entity.pdbx_description
1 polymer ?
#
loop_
_entity_poly.entity_id
_entity_poly.type
_entity_poly.pdbx_seq_one_letter_code
_entity_poly.pdbx_strand_id
1 'polypeptide(L)'
;MFFHLFEKKYVTALMLCFCVIFLTTQGLQAAPLSDQDFKIAKASFLDAKKKRWDKASKKAVQAKSALPAKFIRWMQIIDPKKDVPFQEIAAFISHNSDWPRQSVL
;
A
#
# COMPACT_ATOMS: atom_id res chain seq x y z
N MET A 1 -17.38 47.84 -22.88
CA MET A 1 -17.40 46.54 -23.58
C MET A 1 -16.14 45.68 -23.36
N PHE A 2 -14.95 46.27 -23.12
CA PHE A 2 -13.70 45.53 -22.88
C PHE A 2 -13.62 44.77 -21.53
N PHE A 3 -14.21 45.29 -20.46
CA PHE A 3 -14.13 44.68 -19.12
C PHE A 3 -14.86 43.33 -18.98
N HIS A 4 -16.02 43.15 -19.63
CA HIS A 4 -16.78 41.90 -19.56
C HIS A 4 -16.13 40.72 -20.30
N LEU A 5 -15.26 40.99 -21.28
CA LEU A 5 -14.51 39.97 -22.00
C LEU A 5 -13.31 39.47 -21.21
N PHE A 6 -12.77 40.30 -20.32
CA PHE A 6 -11.63 39.97 -19.47
C PHE A 6 -12.03 38.94 -18.41
N GLU A 7 -13.07 39.23 -17.62
CA GLU A 7 -13.69 38.35 -16.62
C GLU A 7 -14.01 36.94 -17.16
N LYS A 8 -14.62 36.85 -18.35
CA LYS A 8 -14.98 35.56 -18.96
C LYS A 8 -13.78 34.69 -19.30
N LYS A 9 -12.63 35.27 -19.67
CA LYS A 9 -11.39 34.54 -20.00
C LYS A 9 -10.73 33.94 -18.77
N TYR A 10 -10.75 34.64 -17.63
CA TYR A 10 -10.21 34.12 -16.38
C TYR A 10 -11.08 33.02 -15.79
N VAL A 11 -12.42 33.16 -15.86
CA VAL A 11 -13.36 32.13 -15.41
C VAL A 11 -13.24 30.85 -16.26
N THR A 12 -13.09 30.98 -17.58
CA THR A 12 -12.85 29.82 -18.46
C THR A 12 -11.48 29.19 -18.22
N ALA A 13 -10.43 29.99 -17.98
CA ALA A 13 -9.11 29.47 -17.62
C ALA A 13 -9.12 28.74 -16.25
N LEU A 14 -9.87 29.25 -15.27
CA LEU A 14 -10.05 28.62 -13.95
C LEU A 14 -10.83 27.30 -14.05
N MET A 15 -11.92 27.28 -14.83
CA MET A 15 -12.68 26.06 -15.14
C MET A 15 -11.81 25.01 -15.82
N LEU A 16 -10.98 25.41 -16.80
CA LEU A 16 -10.05 24.50 -17.49
C LEU A 16 -8.99 23.94 -16.53
N CYS A 17 -8.41 24.78 -15.66
CA CYS A 17 -7.45 24.31 -14.64
C CYS A 17 -8.10 23.32 -13.66
N PHE A 18 -9.32 23.60 -13.21
CA PHE A 18 -10.06 22.71 -12.30
C PHE A 18 -10.40 21.37 -12.97
N CYS A 19 -10.75 21.39 -14.26
CA CYS A 19 -11.02 20.19 -15.04
C CYS A 19 -9.75 19.33 -15.24
N VAL A 20 -8.59 19.95 -15.50
CA VAL A 20 -7.30 19.25 -15.63
C VAL A 20 -6.90 18.56 -14.32
N ILE A 21 -7.09 19.23 -13.17
CA ILE A 21 -6.78 18.64 -11.86
C ILE A 21 -7.66 17.40 -11.61
N PHE A 22 -8.96 17.47 -11.93
CA PHE A 22 -9.89 16.35 -11.78
C PHE A 22 -9.59 15.15 -12.69
N LEU A 23 -9.07 15.39 -13.91
CA LEU A 23 -8.69 14.30 -14.82
C LEU A 23 -7.42 13.56 -14.38
N THR A 24 -6.53 14.20 -13.62
CA THR A 24 -5.27 13.58 -13.18
C THR A 24 -5.40 12.67 -11.96
N THR A 25 -6.53 12.72 -11.23
CA THR A 25 -6.77 11.85 -10.06
C THR A 25 -7.46 10.55 -10.42
N GLN A 26 -7.03 9.87 -11.48
CA GLN A 26 -7.44 8.47 -11.67
C GLN A 26 -6.69 7.64 -10.62
N GLY A 27 -7.43 7.17 -9.60
CA GLY A 27 -6.85 6.31 -8.57
C GLY A 27 -6.28 5.04 -9.20
N LEU A 28 -5.00 4.76 -8.94
CA LEU A 28 -4.36 3.50 -9.30
C LEU A 28 -5.10 2.35 -8.62
N GLN A 29 -5.99 1.68 -9.35
CA GLN A 29 -6.67 0.50 -8.84
C GLN A 29 -5.68 -0.66 -8.82
N ALA A 30 -5.40 -1.21 -7.64
CA ALA A 30 -4.51 -2.35 -7.51
C ALA A 30 -5.10 -3.56 -8.25
N ALA A 31 -4.31 -4.15 -9.15
CA ALA A 31 -4.69 -5.39 -9.82
C ALA A 31 -4.86 -6.52 -8.78
N PRO A 32 -5.86 -7.40 -8.94
CA PRO A 32 -6.01 -8.55 -8.06
C PRO A 32 -4.77 -9.46 -8.13
N LEU A 33 -4.48 -10.15 -7.03
CA LEU A 33 -3.45 -11.19 -7.01
C LEU A 33 -3.79 -12.28 -8.03
N SER A 34 -2.76 -12.83 -8.67
CA SER A 34 -2.93 -14.07 -9.46
C SER A 34 -3.38 -15.22 -8.56
N ASP A 35 -4.06 -16.22 -9.13
CA ASP A 35 -4.48 -17.42 -8.37
C ASP A 35 -3.31 -18.14 -7.70
N GLN A 36 -2.14 -18.13 -8.33
CA GLN A 36 -0.92 -18.72 -7.77
C GLN A 36 -0.45 -17.94 -6.55
N ASP A 37 -0.34 -16.61 -6.66
CA ASP A 37 0.08 -15.76 -5.55
C ASP A 37 -0.94 -15.82 -4.40
N PHE A 38 -2.24 -15.90 -4.71
CA PHE A 38 -3.29 -16.08 -3.70
C PHE A 38 -3.12 -17.39 -2.92
N LYS A 39 -2.83 -18.51 -3.61
CA LYS A 39 -2.55 -19.80 -2.96
C LYS A 39 -1.31 -19.73 -2.05
N ILE A 40 -0.23 -19.09 -2.52
CA ILE A 40 1.00 -18.88 -1.75
C ILE A 40 0.72 -18.03 -0.51
N ALA A 41 0.03 -16.90 -0.68
CA ALA A 41 -0.35 -16.00 0.40
C ALA A 41 -1.17 -16.75 1.46
N LYS A 42 -2.23 -17.45 1.05
CA LYS A 42 -3.06 -18.28 1.94
C LYS A 42 -2.23 -19.29 2.73
N ALA A 43 -1.33 -20.02 2.07
CA ALA A 43 -0.48 -21.00 2.72
C ALA A 43 0.50 -20.37 3.72
N SER A 44 1.08 -19.21 3.40
CA SER A 44 1.96 -18.47 4.30
C SER A 44 1.21 -17.96 5.54
N PHE A 45 -0.03 -17.48 5.38
CA PHE A 45 -0.86 -16.97 6.47
C PHE A 45 -1.28 -18.07 7.44
N LEU A 46 -1.53 -19.29 6.93
CA LEU A 46 -1.79 -20.46 7.77
C LEU A 46 -0.59 -20.84 8.65
N ASP A 47 0.64 -20.72 8.14
CA ASP A 47 1.85 -20.95 8.93
C ASP A 47 2.08 -19.79 9.93
N ALA A 48 1.83 -18.55 9.54
CA ALA A 48 1.91 -17.37 10.41
C ALA A 48 0.91 -17.42 11.58
N LYS A 49 -0.32 -17.87 11.34
CA LYS A 49 -1.34 -18.10 12.40
C LYS A 49 -0.84 -19.10 13.45
N LYS A 50 0.00 -20.05 13.05
CA LYS A 50 0.65 -21.04 13.92
C LYS A 50 2.01 -20.57 14.46
N LYS A 51 2.35 -19.28 14.30
CA LYS A 51 3.62 -18.66 14.71
C LYS A 51 4.86 -19.33 14.09
N ARG A 52 4.70 -20.02 12.96
CA ARG A 52 5.80 -20.66 12.21
C ARG A 52 6.44 -19.63 11.28
N TRP A 53 7.04 -18.62 11.89
CA TRP A 53 7.48 -17.40 11.21
C TRP A 53 8.45 -17.63 10.06
N ASP A 54 9.44 -18.49 10.25
CA ASP A 54 10.43 -18.79 9.21
C ASP A 54 9.77 -19.47 8.01
N LYS A 55 8.85 -20.42 8.29
CA LYS A 55 8.11 -21.14 7.25
C LYS A 55 7.14 -20.20 6.50
N ALA A 56 6.44 -19.33 7.23
CA ALA A 56 5.57 -18.33 6.65
C ALA A 56 6.36 -17.39 5.73
N SER A 57 7.50 -16.88 6.20
CA SER A 57 8.35 -15.95 5.43
C SER A 57 8.92 -16.62 4.18
N LYS A 58 9.48 -17.84 4.32
CA LYS A 58 10.01 -18.64 3.19
C LYS A 58 8.96 -18.96 2.13
N LYS A 59 7.69 -19.17 2.53
CA LYS A 59 6.60 -19.36 1.56
C LYS A 59 6.20 -18.06 0.90
N ALA A 60 6.04 -16.99 1.65
CA ALA A 60 5.52 -15.73 1.13
C ALA A 60 6.40 -15.12 0.05
N VAL A 61 7.73 -15.28 0.13
CA VAL A 61 8.69 -14.81 -0.89
C VAL A 61 8.62 -15.60 -2.21
N GLN A 62 7.86 -16.70 -2.28
CA GLN A 62 7.67 -17.46 -3.52
C GLN A 62 6.62 -16.84 -4.44
N ALA A 63 5.80 -15.91 -3.93
CA ALA A 63 4.82 -15.18 -4.74
C ALA A 63 5.53 -14.20 -5.68
N LYS A 64 4.96 -13.98 -6.87
CA LYS A 64 5.45 -12.94 -7.79
C LYS A 64 5.23 -11.56 -7.20
N SER A 65 4.08 -11.34 -6.58
CA SER A 65 3.83 -10.15 -5.78
C SER A 65 4.67 -10.15 -4.50
N ALA A 66 5.29 -9.01 -4.18
CA ALA A 66 5.96 -8.81 -2.90
C ALA A 66 4.98 -8.66 -1.71
N LEU A 67 3.69 -8.45 -1.99
CA LEU A 67 2.67 -8.11 -0.99
C LEU A 67 2.52 -9.20 0.10
N PRO A 68 2.47 -10.51 -0.20
CA PRO A 68 2.39 -11.54 0.84
C PRO A 68 3.56 -11.50 1.81
N ALA A 69 4.79 -11.27 1.32
CA ALA A 69 5.97 -11.18 2.17
C ALA A 69 5.91 -9.95 3.09
N LYS A 70 5.48 -8.80 2.56
CA LYS A 70 5.24 -7.57 3.36
C LYS A 70 4.19 -7.81 4.45
N PHE A 71 3.10 -8.51 4.14
CA PHE A 71 2.09 -8.86 5.14
C PHE A 71 2.61 -9.78 6.24
N ILE A 72 3.36 -10.84 5.88
CA ILE A 72 3.98 -11.71 6.89
C ILE A 72 4.92 -10.92 7.80
N ARG A 73 5.70 -9.99 7.21
CA ARG A 73 6.59 -9.14 7.99
C ARG A 73 5.83 -8.22 8.93
N TRP A 74 4.76 -7.59 8.46
CA TRP A 74 3.89 -6.77 9.30
C TRP A 74 3.28 -7.57 10.45
N MET A 75 2.78 -8.79 10.18
CA MET A 75 2.25 -9.68 11.21
C MET A 75 3.29 -10.07 12.28
N GLN A 76 4.57 -10.13 11.94
CA GLN A 76 5.65 -10.35 12.91
C GLN A 76 5.89 -9.11 13.77
N ILE A 77 5.90 -7.93 13.15
CA ILE A 77 6.10 -6.63 13.82
C ILE A 77 5.02 -6.40 14.88
N ILE A 78 3.75 -6.68 14.56
CA ILE A 78 2.63 -6.45 15.48
C ILE A 78 2.35 -7.64 16.41
N ASP A 79 3.17 -8.69 16.40
CA ASP A 79 3.00 -9.82 17.31
C ASP A 79 3.62 -9.49 18.67
N PRO A 80 2.84 -9.33 19.76
CA PRO A 80 3.38 -8.98 21.07
C PRO A 80 4.31 -10.04 21.66
N LYS A 81 4.30 -11.27 21.13
CA LYS A 81 5.19 -12.36 21.55
C LYS A 81 6.53 -12.37 20.82
N LYS A 82 6.71 -11.50 19.82
CA LYS A 82 7.93 -11.45 19.01
C LYS A 82 8.69 -10.17 19.34
N ASP A 83 9.95 -10.33 19.73
CA ASP A 83 10.85 -9.21 19.95
C ASP A 83 11.44 -8.78 18.61
N VAL A 84 10.85 -7.75 17.99
CA VAL A 84 11.32 -7.18 16.74
C VAL A 84 12.08 -5.89 17.06
N PRO A 85 13.38 -5.77 16.70
CA PRO A 85 14.16 -4.58 16.99
C PRO A 85 13.54 -3.32 16.38
N PHE A 86 13.55 -2.21 17.14
CA PHE A 86 13.02 -0.92 16.67
C PHE A 86 13.57 -0.50 15.30
N GLN A 87 14.86 -0.74 15.05
CA GLN A 87 15.49 -0.44 13.76
C GLN A 87 14.79 -1.18 12.60
N GLU A 88 14.37 -2.43 12.80
CA GLU A 88 13.67 -3.17 11.75
C GLU A 88 12.22 -2.70 11.57
N ILE A 89 11.58 -2.22 12.65
CA ILE A 89 10.25 -1.59 12.58
C ILE A 89 10.34 -0.28 11.79
N ALA A 90 11.26 0.61 12.17
CA ALA A 90 11.50 1.88 11.48
C ALA A 90 11.88 1.69 10.01
N ALA A 91 12.69 0.66 9.70
CA ALA A 91 13.00 0.29 8.34
C ALA A 91 11.75 -0.17 7.57
N PHE A 92 10.87 -0.97 8.16
CA PHE A 92 9.63 -1.38 7.50
C PHE A 92 8.73 -0.18 7.17
N ILE A 93 8.55 0.73 8.13
CA ILE A 93 7.70 1.92 7.99
C ILE A 93 8.25 2.88 6.94
N SER A 94 9.55 3.19 6.99
CA SER A 94 10.19 4.10 6.02
C SER A 94 10.11 3.57 4.58
N HIS A 95 10.24 2.25 4.37
CA HIS A 95 10.09 1.65 3.03
C HIS A 95 8.63 1.44 2.60
N ASN A 96 7.65 1.61 3.49
CA ASN A 96 6.23 1.40 3.22
C ASN A 96 5.42 2.49 3.91
N SER A 97 5.68 3.77 3.60
CA SER A 97 5.11 4.91 4.31
C SER A 97 3.58 4.99 4.25
N ASP A 98 2.98 4.39 3.23
CA ASP A 98 1.54 4.28 3.01
C ASP A 98 0.93 2.99 3.58
N TRP A 99 1.72 2.15 4.25
CA TRP A 99 1.24 0.88 4.77
C TRP A 99 0.04 1.10 5.70
N PRO A 100 -1.05 0.34 5.56
CA PRO A 100 -2.22 0.52 6.42
C PRO A 100 -1.91 0.11 7.86
N ARG A 101 -2.63 0.71 8.80
CA ARG A 101 -2.59 0.37 10.24
C ARG A 101 -1.26 0.61 10.95
N GLN A 102 -0.40 1.51 10.47
CA GLN A 102 0.83 1.86 11.21
C GLN A 102 0.56 2.38 12.62
N SER A 103 -0.62 2.98 12.84
CA SER A 103 -1.07 3.51 14.14
C SER A 103 -1.29 2.46 15.24
N VAL A 104 -1.02 1.18 14.99
CA VAL A 104 -1.09 0.12 16.00
C VAL A 104 0.24 -0.15 16.70
N LEU A 105 1.33 0.46 16.21
CA LEU A 105 2.63 0.50 16.86
C LEU A 105 2.62 1.51 18.00
#